data_AF-A0AA45KG49-F1
#
_entry.id   AF-A0AA45KG49-F1
#
_cell.length_a   1.000
_cell.length_b   1.000
_cell.length_c   1.000
_cell.angle_alpha   90.00
_cell.angle_beta   90.00
_cell.angle_gamma   90.00
#
_symmetry.space_group_name_H-M   'P 1'
#
loop_
_entity.id
_entity.type
_entity.pdbx_description
1 polymer ?
#
loop_
_entity_poly.entity_id
_entity_poly.type
_entity_poly.pdbx_seq_one_letter_code
_entity_poly.pdbx_strand_id
1 'polypeptide(L)'
;MLLFLWGFTTIIFGIAYLFQLLGLTLIGLEMVTILILFISFWESRKGRYRRIIGMNLILIIFIAVLSISQHTFTYIQHHDIEKLLVIIVGFILAQLLGIFWGRQFYKQQNKTK
;
A
#
# COMPACT_ATOMS: atom_id res chain seq x y z
N MET A 1 -13.69 -10.40 4.44
CA MET A 1 -13.02 -9.76 3.28
C MET A 1 -13.29 -8.26 3.32
N LEU A 2 -14.57 -7.86 3.32
CA LEU A 2 -14.99 -6.45 3.38
C LEU A 2 -14.44 -5.66 4.57
N LEU A 3 -14.54 -6.18 5.80
CA LEU A 3 -13.98 -5.52 7.00
C LEU A 3 -12.46 -5.28 6.91
N PHE A 4 -11.72 -6.23 6.32
CA PHE A 4 -10.27 -6.10 6.13
C PHE A 4 -9.96 -4.99 5.11
N LEU A 5 -10.67 -4.99 3.99
CA LEU A 5 -10.51 -3.99 2.94
C LEU A 5 -10.88 -2.59 3.45
N TRP A 6 -11.97 -2.47 4.20
CA TRP A 6 -12.38 -1.22 4.82
C TRP A 6 -11.33 -0.71 5.81
N GLY A 7 -10.83 -1.57 6.72
CA GLY A 7 -9.77 -1.21 7.64
C GLY A 7 -8.47 -0.80 6.93
N PHE A 8 -8.09 -1.52 5.87
CA PHE A 8 -6.94 -1.15 5.04
C PHE A 8 -7.10 0.22 4.40
N THR A 9 -8.26 0.50 3.79
CA THR A 9 -8.58 1.81 3.21
C THR A 9 -8.51 2.91 4.26
N THR A 10 -9.15 2.74 5.42
CA THR A 10 -9.15 3.74 6.49
C THR A 10 -7.74 4.04 6.98
N ILE A 11 -6.88 3.03 7.11
CA ILE A 11 -5.50 3.21 7.57
C ILE A 11 -4.67 3.96 6.53
N ILE A 12 -4.71 3.58 5.25
CA ILE A 12 -3.88 4.26 4.22
C ILE A 12 -4.28 5.73 4.05
N PHE A 13 -5.58 6.03 4.08
CA PHE A 13 -6.07 7.42 4.02
C PHE A 13 -5.79 8.18 5.31
N GLY A 14 -5.88 7.52 6.47
CA GLY A 14 -5.51 8.11 7.75
C GLY A 14 -4.03 8.50 7.81
N ILE A 15 -3.13 7.63 7.32
CA ILE A 15 -1.70 7.95 7.20
C ILE A 15 -1.50 9.14 6.25
N ALA A 16 -2.09 9.09 5.05
CA ALA A 16 -1.95 10.20 4.10
C ALA A 16 -2.43 11.53 4.68
N TYR A 17 -3.59 11.55 5.34
CA TYR A 17 -4.14 12.76 5.91
C TYR A 17 -3.30 13.30 7.07
N LEU A 18 -2.89 12.44 8.00
CA LEU A 18 -2.10 12.82 9.17
C LEU A 18 -0.73 13.38 8.76
N PHE A 19 -0.04 12.71 7.85
CA PHE A 19 1.29 13.16 7.42
C PHE A 19 1.23 14.42 6.57
N GLN A 20 0.13 14.67 5.87
CA GLN A 20 -0.10 15.96 5.21
C GLN A 20 -0.29 17.10 6.21
N LEU A 21 -1.06 16.90 7.28
CA LEU A 21 -1.22 17.91 8.33
C LEU A 21 0.11 18.31 8.96
N LEU A 22 1.05 17.37 9.05
CA LEU A 22 2.39 17.59 9.56
C LEU A 22 3.36 18.19 8.52
N GLY A 23 2.93 18.36 7.26
CA GLY A 23 3.79 18.79 6.16
C GLY A 23 4.82 17.74 5.71
N LEU A 24 4.68 16.48 6.14
CA LEU A 24 5.61 15.37 5.92
C LEU A 24 5.06 14.39 4.88
N THR A 25 4.59 14.89 3.74
CA THR A 25 3.91 14.09 2.72
C THR A 25 4.75 12.92 2.22
N LEU A 26 6.04 13.15 1.90
CA LEU A 26 6.94 12.08 1.44
C LEU A 26 7.04 10.92 2.45
N ILE A 27 7.22 11.25 3.74
CA ILE A 27 7.29 10.26 4.82
C ILE A 27 5.96 9.51 4.94
N GLY A 28 4.82 10.19 4.77
CA GLY A 28 3.52 9.55 4.74
C GLY A 28 3.40 8.47 3.65
N LEU A 29 3.95 8.72 2.47
CA LEU A 29 3.97 7.73 1.37
C LEU A 29 4.91 6.55 1.67
N GLU A 30 6.06 6.80 2.29
CA GLU A 30 6.96 5.74 2.74
C GLU A 30 6.29 4.85 3.80
N MET A 31 5.56 5.45 4.73
CA MET A 31 4.79 4.70 5.74
C MET A 31 3.70 3.82 5.11
N VAL A 32 3.00 4.34 4.09
CA VAL A 32 2.05 3.52 3.30
C VAL A 32 2.78 2.39 2.58
N THR A 33 3.97 2.64 2.02
CA THR A 33 4.80 1.62 1.34
C THR A 33 5.20 0.49 2.30
N ILE A 34 5.68 0.84 3.49
CA ILE A 34 6.04 -0.12 4.55
C ILE A 34 4.82 -0.93 4.98
N LEU A 35 3.67 -0.28 5.13
CA LEU A 35 2.41 -0.95 5.46
C LEU A 35 2.01 -1.96 4.38
N ILE A 36 2.11 -1.59 3.09
CA ILE A 36 1.82 -2.47 1.96
C ILE A 36 2.74 -3.69 1.99
N LEU A 37 4.05 -3.49 2.19
CA LEU A 37 5.04 -4.57 2.31
C LEU A 37 4.62 -5.54 3.43
N PHE A 38 4.36 -5.02 4.63
CA PHE A 38 4.03 -5.81 5.80
C PHE A 38 2.73 -6.61 5.62
N ILE A 39 1.65 -5.97 5.16
CA ILE A 39 0.37 -6.64 4.97
C ILE A 39 0.45 -7.67 3.85
N SER A 40 1.13 -7.35 2.75
CA SER A 40 1.33 -8.27 1.62
C SER A 40 2.10 -9.51 2.06
N PHE A 41 3.16 -9.34 2.87
CA PHE A 41 3.89 -10.42 3.50
C PHE A 41 3.00 -11.30 4.37
N TRP A 42 2.25 -10.68 5.28
CA TRP A 42 1.42 -11.39 6.25
C TRP A 42 0.27 -12.18 5.58
N GLU A 43 -0.41 -11.58 4.61
CA GLU A 43 -1.51 -12.23 3.90
C GLU A 43 -0.98 -13.33 2.95
N SER A 44 0.18 -13.13 2.33
CA SER A 44 0.85 -14.15 1.52
C SER A 44 1.31 -15.35 2.37
N ARG A 45 1.87 -15.08 3.57
CA ARG A 45 2.23 -16.13 4.55
C ARG A 45 1.02 -16.96 4.99
N LYS A 46 -0.19 -16.40 4.96
CA LYS A 46 -1.44 -17.11 5.28
C LYS A 46 -2.13 -17.74 4.06
N GLY A 47 -1.54 -17.63 2.87
CA GLY A 47 -2.12 -18.12 1.62
C GLY A 47 -3.37 -17.35 1.16
N ARG A 48 -3.62 -16.16 1.70
CA ARG A 48 -4.87 -15.38 1.50
C ARG A 48 -4.77 -14.44 0.29
N TYR A 49 -4.42 -14.96 -0.88
CA TYR A 49 -4.19 -14.16 -2.09
C TYR A 49 -5.40 -13.32 -2.54
N ARG A 50 -6.63 -13.76 -2.25
CA ARG A 50 -7.85 -12.98 -2.54
C ARG A 50 -7.85 -11.60 -1.87
N ARG A 51 -7.29 -11.47 -0.66
CA ARG A 51 -7.19 -10.19 0.04
C ARG A 51 -6.16 -9.26 -0.61
N ILE A 52 -5.06 -9.82 -1.10
CA ILE A 52 -4.01 -9.10 -1.82
C ILE A 52 -4.56 -8.48 -3.11
N ILE A 53 -5.38 -9.22 -3.86
CA ILE A 53 -6.07 -8.69 -5.05
C ILE A 53 -6.98 -7.50 -4.67
N GLY A 54 -7.72 -7.61 -3.57
CA GLY A 54 -8.55 -6.51 -3.07
C GLY A 54 -7.72 -5.28 -2.66
N MET A 55 -6.55 -5.47 -2.08
CA MET A 55 -5.62 -4.37 -1.77
C MET A 55 -5.16 -3.64 -3.04
N ASN A 56 -4.89 -4.36 -4.14
CA ASN A 56 -4.49 -3.74 -5.41
C ASN A 56 -5.55 -2.75 -5.91
N LEU A 57 -6.83 -3.16 -5.86
CA LEU A 57 -7.94 -2.29 -6.27
C LEU A 57 -8.01 -1.03 -5.41
N ILE A 58 -7.84 -1.18 -4.09
CA ILE A 58 -7.82 -0.03 -3.17
C ILE A 58 -6.63 0.88 -3.45
N LEU A 59 -5.44 0.33 -3.71
CA LEU A 59 -4.25 1.11 -4.03
C LEU A 59 -4.41 1.91 -5.32
N ILE A 60 -5.03 1.34 -6.35
CA ILE A 60 -5.36 2.08 -7.58
C ILE A 60 -6.28 3.26 -7.27
N ILE A 61 -7.34 3.03 -6.49
CA ILE A 61 -8.26 4.10 -6.07
C ILE A 61 -7.51 5.16 -5.25
N PHE A 62 -6.67 4.74 -4.31
CA PHE A 62 -5.88 5.62 -3.45
C PHE A 62 -4.96 6.53 -4.28
N ILE A 63 -4.21 5.97 -5.23
CA ILE A 63 -3.34 6.73 -6.14
C ILE A 63 -4.17 7.69 -7.00
N ALA A 64 -5.32 7.25 -7.53
CA ALA A 64 -6.21 8.11 -8.30
C ALA A 64 -6.71 9.29 -7.47
N VAL A 65 -7.12 9.06 -6.22
CA VAL A 65 -7.56 10.13 -5.31
C VAL A 65 -6.43 11.10 -5.00
N LEU A 66 -5.21 10.62 -4.70
CA LEU A 66 -4.06 11.49 -4.45
C LEU A 66 -3.62 12.28 -5.69
N SER A 67 -3.82 11.74 -6.89
CA SER A 67 -3.46 12.39 -8.16
C SER A 67 -4.46 13.46 -8.60
N ILE A 68 -5.76 13.21 -8.38
CA ILE A 68 -6.84 14.13 -8.78
C ILE A 68 -7.09 15.21 -7.72
N SER A 69 -6.93 14.88 -6.44
CA SER A 69 -7.23 15.82 -5.37
C SER A 69 -6.16 16.90 -5.28
N GLN A 70 -6.48 18.12 -5.72
CA GLN A 70 -5.61 19.28 -5.55
C GLN A 70 -5.92 20.09 -4.27
N HIS A 71 -7.12 19.94 -3.72
CA HIS A 71 -7.58 20.69 -2.55
C HIS A 71 -7.53 19.92 -1.24
N THR A 72 -7.76 18.60 -1.26
CA THR A 72 -7.78 17.78 -0.05
C THR A 72 -6.45 17.10 0.19
N PHE A 73 -5.74 16.71 -0.89
CA PHE A 73 -4.42 16.08 -0.79
C PHE A 73 -3.35 16.78 -1.62
N THR A 74 -2.50 17.61 -1.02
CA THR A 74 -1.43 18.32 -1.72
C THR A 74 -0.16 17.48 -1.91
N TYR A 75 -0.33 16.19 -2.21
CA TYR A 75 0.77 15.24 -2.36
C TYR A 75 1.48 15.34 -3.72
N ILE A 76 0.74 15.64 -4.79
CA ILE A 76 1.22 15.61 -6.16
C ILE A 76 0.81 16.91 -6.84
N GLN A 77 1.77 17.81 -7.05
CA GLN A 77 1.54 18.98 -7.89
C GLN A 77 1.49 18.54 -9.36
N HIS A 78 0.66 19.19 -10.18
CA HIS A 78 0.37 18.80 -11.57
C HIS A 78 1.60 18.66 -12.50
N HIS A 79 2.78 19.11 -12.08
CA HIS A 79 4.04 18.97 -12.83
C HIS A 79 4.99 17.88 -12.31
N ASP A 80 4.68 17.22 -11.18
CA ASP A 80 5.57 16.23 -10.53
C ASP A 80 5.25 14.79 -10.97
N ILE A 81 5.25 14.53 -12.28
CA ILE A 81 5.00 13.19 -12.86
C ILE A 81 6.03 12.17 -12.34
N GLU A 82 7.26 12.62 -12.11
CA GLU A 82 8.35 11.79 -11.57
C GLU A 82 8.03 11.26 -10.17
N LYS A 83 7.48 12.10 -9.27
CA LYS A 83 7.10 11.67 -7.92
C LYS A 83 5.99 10.63 -7.96
N LEU A 84 4.99 10.84 -8.83
CA LEU A 84 3.91 9.88 -9.03
C LEU A 84 4.43 8.53 -9.52
N LEU A 85 5.38 8.51 -10.46
CA LEU A 85 6.03 7.29 -10.93
C LEU A 85 6.81 6.58 -9.81
N VAL A 86 7.60 7.31 -9.02
CA VAL A 86 8.35 6.74 -7.89
C VAL A 86 7.43 6.09 -6.87
N ILE A 87 6.29 6.72 -6.56
CA ILE A 87 5.28 6.15 -5.64
C ILE A 87 4.69 4.87 -6.20
N ILE A 88 4.25 4.88 -7.47
CA ILE A 88 3.66 3.70 -8.11
C ILE A 88 4.66 2.54 -8.12
N VAL A 89 5.90 2.79 -8.55
CA VAL A 89 6.95 1.78 -8.58
C VAL A 89 7.27 1.28 -7.17
N GLY A 90 7.36 2.18 -6.19
CA GLY A 90 7.59 1.83 -4.79
C GLY A 90 6.52 0.90 -4.22
N PHE A 91 5.25 1.19 -4.49
CA PHE A 91 4.13 0.36 -4.04
C PHE A 91 4.15 -1.02 -4.70
N ILE A 92 4.41 -1.08 -6.00
CA ILE A 92 4.52 -2.35 -6.75
C ILE A 92 5.67 -3.19 -6.18
N LEU A 93 6.85 -2.61 -5.98
CA LEU A 93 8.01 -3.31 -5.44
C LEU A 93 7.76 -3.80 -4.02
N ALA A 94 7.22 -2.96 -3.14
CA ALA A 94 6.87 -3.33 -1.78
C ALA A 94 5.90 -4.52 -1.76
N GLN A 95 4.90 -4.50 -2.62
CA GLN A 95 3.94 -5.57 -2.71
C GLN A 95 4.54 -6.87 -3.24
N LEU A 96 5.33 -6.81 -4.31
CA LEU A 96 6.01 -7.98 -4.87
C LEU A 96 6.97 -8.61 -3.86
N LEU A 97 7.77 -7.80 -3.17
CA LEU A 97 8.69 -8.25 -2.13
C LEU A 97 7.93 -8.91 -0.97
N GLY A 98 6.84 -8.27 -0.51
CA GLY A 98 5.98 -8.83 0.53
C GLY A 98 5.41 -10.18 0.12
N ILE A 99 4.84 -10.28 -1.08
CA ILE A 99 4.29 -11.53 -1.61
C ILE A 99 5.37 -12.61 -1.72
N PHE A 100 6.53 -12.27 -2.29
CA PHE A 100 7.65 -13.18 -2.52
C PHE A 100 8.15 -13.77 -1.20
N TRP A 101 8.46 -12.92 -0.21
CA TRP A 101 8.89 -13.36 1.10
C TRP A 101 7.79 -14.17 1.79
N GLY A 102 6.55 -13.67 1.81
CA GLY A 102 5.44 -14.36 2.46
C GLY A 102 5.20 -15.77 1.88
N ARG A 103 5.39 -15.94 0.56
CA ARG A 103 5.32 -17.24 -0.12
C ARG A 103 6.41 -18.21 0.32
N GLN A 104 7.65 -17.73 0.48
CA GLN A 104 8.77 -18.56 0.93
C GLN A 104 8.50 -19.09 2.35
N PHE A 105 8.04 -18.23 3.26
CA PHE A 105 7.68 -18.65 4.63
C PHE A 105 6.47 -19.57 4.68
N TYR A 106 5.45 -19.35 3.83
CA TYR A 106 4.31 -20.27 3.72
C TYR A 106 4.75 -21.67 3.28
N LYS A 107 5.60 -21.77 2.26
CA LYS A 107 6.15 -23.05 1.78
C LYS A 107 6.96 -23.77 2.86
N GLN A 108 7.75 -23.05 3.65
CA GLN A 108 8.50 -23.64 4.76
C GLN A 108 7.55 -24.20 5.82
N GLN A 109 6.54 -23.44 6.26
CA GLN A 109 5.58 -23.90 7.28
C GLN A 109 4.78 -25.13 6.86
N ASN A 110 4.43 -25.25 5.57
CA ASN A 110 3.73 -26.43 5.05
C ASN A 110 4.64 -27.65 4.84
N LYS A 111 5.97 -27.48 4.79
CA LYS A 111 6.93 -28.60 4.74
C LYS A 111 7.23 -29.18 6.13
N THR A 112 6.99 -28.41 7.19
CA THR A 112 7.24 -28.81 8.58
C THR A 112 5.98 -29.33 9.29
N LYS A 113 4.84 -29.33 8.61
CA LYS A 113 3.59 -29.96 9.05
C LYS A 113 3.42 -31.31 8.37
#